data_AF-M7T3P2-F1
#
_entry.id   AF-M7T3P2-F1
#
_cell.length_a   1.000
_cell.length_b   1.000
_cell.length_c   1.000
_cell.angle_alpha   90.00
_cell.angle_beta   90.00
_cell.angle_gamma   90.00
#
_symmetry.space_group_name_H-M   'P 1'
#
loop_
_entity.id
_entity.type
_entity.pdbx_description
1 polymer ?
#
loop_
_entity_poly.entity_id
_entity_poly.type
_entity_poly.pdbx_seq_one_letter_code
_entity_poly.pdbx_strand_id
1 'polypeptide(L)'
;MYQKLNNYMDGIYEDAEENRATNGYLGRTPDLIPTEYSQNNTLMSMSYWKTIEDLEAFARRPVHIDGLKFLAYQITKSDKPHDLGVLHEVLLCPAGHWEGIYSNVQPWGLGGLQWPMPKNRGFQGPFIERDPKILNGMWGRMGNKLKQAEVDKKMAELIPEEDLA
;
A
#
# COMPACT_ATOMS: atom_id res chain seq x y z
N MET A 1 -24.03 -10.37 -3.96
CA MET A 1 -22.59 -10.55 -4.23
C MET A 1 -21.78 -9.39 -3.65
N TYR A 2 -21.97 -8.16 -4.15
CA TYR A 2 -21.18 -6.99 -3.75
C TYR A 2 -21.19 -6.65 -2.26
N GLN A 3 -22.32 -6.78 -1.55
CA GLN A 3 -22.34 -6.60 -0.09
C GLN A 3 -21.41 -7.59 0.63
N LYS A 4 -21.40 -8.86 0.20
CA LYS A 4 -20.48 -9.86 0.79
C LYS A 4 -19.03 -9.54 0.46
N LEU A 5 -18.75 -9.07 -0.75
CA LEU A 5 -17.41 -8.60 -1.12
C LEU A 5 -16.96 -7.47 -0.19
N ASN A 6 -17.79 -6.45 0.01
CA ASN A 6 -17.49 -5.34 0.92
C ASN A 6 -17.20 -5.84 2.33
N ASN A 7 -18.03 -6.75 2.88
CA ASN A 7 -17.78 -7.32 4.20
C ASN A 7 -16.42 -8.03 4.31
N TYR A 8 -15.98 -8.74 3.26
CA TYR A 8 -14.64 -9.35 3.25
C TYR A 8 -13.54 -8.28 3.20
N MET A 9 -13.69 -7.26 2.34
CA MET A 9 -12.71 -6.17 2.22
C MET A 9 -12.60 -5.37 3.52
N ASP A 10 -13.73 -5.06 4.15
CA ASP A 10 -13.79 -4.38 5.44
C ASP A 10 -13.09 -5.22 6.52
N GLY A 11 -13.43 -6.50 6.64
CA GLY A 11 -12.80 -7.39 7.62
C GLY A 11 -11.29 -7.57 7.43
N ILE A 12 -10.81 -7.59 6.19
CA ILE A 12 -9.36 -7.64 5.87
C ILE A 12 -8.66 -6.41 6.45
N TYR A 13 -9.22 -5.21 6.25
CA TYR A 13 -8.59 -3.98 6.73
C TYR A 13 -8.83 -3.72 8.22
N GLU A 14 -9.96 -4.16 8.79
CA GLU A 14 -10.18 -4.16 10.24
C GLU A 14 -9.10 -5.01 10.94
N ASP A 15 -8.83 -6.21 10.44
CA ASP A 15 -7.76 -7.07 10.94
C ASP A 15 -6.37 -6.42 10.78
N ALA A 16 -6.13 -5.72 9.67
CA ALA A 16 -4.88 -4.97 9.47
C ALA A 16 -4.72 -3.84 10.51
N GLU A 17 -5.79 -3.10 10.81
CA GLU A 17 -5.83 -2.02 11.80
C GLU A 17 -5.67 -2.54 13.24
N GLU A 18 -6.38 -3.61 13.61
CA GLU A 18 -6.30 -4.23 14.94
C GLU A 18 -4.88 -4.72 15.26
N ASN A 19 -4.15 -5.15 14.23
CA ASN A 19 -2.79 -5.69 14.36
C ASN A 19 -1.72 -4.66 13.95
N ARG A 20 -2.08 -3.39 13.71
CA ARG A 20 -1.18 -2.34 13.18
C ARG A 20 0.10 -2.16 14.00
N ALA A 21 0.05 -2.44 15.30
CA ALA A 21 1.21 -2.32 16.18
C ALA A 21 2.34 -3.32 15.84
N THR A 22 2.03 -4.44 15.20
CA THR A 22 2.95 -5.59 15.04
C THR A 22 3.04 -6.14 13.62
N ASN A 23 2.11 -5.82 12.72
CA ASN A 23 2.03 -6.39 11.37
C ASN A 23 2.62 -5.50 10.26
N GLY A 24 3.34 -4.42 10.61
CA GLY A 24 3.96 -3.52 9.64
C GLY A 24 3.01 -2.68 8.79
N TYR A 25 1.70 -2.73 9.05
CA TYR A 25 0.70 -1.92 8.34
C TYR A 25 0.83 -0.43 8.71
N LEU A 26 0.84 0.45 7.72
CA LEU A 26 0.99 1.90 7.88
C LEU A 26 -0.33 2.66 7.65
N GLY A 27 -1.29 2.02 6.99
CA GLY A 27 -2.59 2.58 6.65
C GLY A 27 -2.96 2.36 5.18
N ARG A 28 -4.13 2.86 4.79
CA ARG A 28 -4.65 2.78 3.42
C ARG A 28 -5.28 4.10 2.98
N THR A 29 -5.38 4.31 1.68
CA THR A 29 -6.23 5.38 1.14
C THR A 29 -7.70 5.06 1.37
N PRO A 30 -8.57 6.08 1.45
CA PRO A 30 -9.99 5.90 1.15
C PRO A 30 -10.17 5.22 -0.20
N ASP A 31 -11.26 4.48 -0.36
CA ASP A 31 -11.54 3.79 -1.62
C ASP A 31 -11.78 4.80 -2.74
N LEU A 32 -11.07 4.59 -3.85
CA LEU A 32 -11.18 5.37 -5.07
C LEU A 32 -12.22 4.72 -5.97
N ILE A 33 -13.12 5.55 -6.48
CA ILE A 33 -14.14 5.15 -7.45
C ILE A 33 -13.96 6.06 -8.68
N PRO A 34 -13.52 5.54 -9.83
CA PRO A 34 -13.50 6.29 -11.07
C PRO A 34 -14.93 6.65 -11.45
N THR A 35 -15.15 7.89 -11.84
CA THR A 35 -16.47 8.39 -12.29
C THR A 35 -16.61 8.36 -13.81
N GLU A 36 -15.77 7.59 -14.51
CA GLU A 36 -15.82 7.50 -15.96
C GLU A 36 -17.00 6.63 -16.40
N TYR A 37 -17.99 7.25 -17.05
CA TYR A 37 -19.25 6.61 -17.44
C TYR A 37 -19.08 5.41 -18.39
N SER A 38 -18.03 5.43 -19.22
CA SER A 38 -17.79 4.41 -20.25
C SER A 38 -17.12 3.14 -19.71
N GLN A 39 -16.57 3.19 -18.50
CA GLN A 39 -15.82 2.09 -17.89
C GLN A 39 -16.55 1.63 -16.63
N ASN A 40 -16.57 0.31 -16.41
CA ASN A 40 -17.19 -0.30 -15.23
C ASN A 40 -16.78 0.40 -13.93
N ASN A 41 -17.66 0.39 -12.93
CA ASN A 41 -17.36 0.88 -11.59
C ASN A 41 -16.20 0.05 -11.00
N THR A 42 -15.00 0.64 -10.96
CA THR A 42 -13.83 0.03 -10.33
C THR A 42 -13.73 0.55 -8.91
N LEU A 43 -13.56 -0.33 -7.93
CA LEU A 43 -13.22 0.07 -6.57
C LEU A 43 -11.74 -0.21 -6.36
N MET A 44 -10.97 0.82 -6.03
CA MET A 44 -9.53 0.69 -5.80
C MET A 44 -9.17 1.16 -4.40
N SER A 45 -8.41 0.34 -3.68
CA SER A 45 -7.83 0.68 -2.38
C SER A 45 -6.32 0.49 -2.45
N MET A 46 -5.57 1.44 -1.89
CA MET A 46 -4.11 1.35 -1.81
C MET A 46 -3.72 1.24 -0.34
N SER A 47 -3.05 0.15 0.03
CA SER A 47 -2.51 -0.06 1.37
C SER A 47 -0.99 0.07 1.39
N TYR A 48 -0.46 0.54 2.51
CA TYR A 48 0.95 0.82 2.69
C TYR A 48 1.51 -0.03 3.82
N TRP A 49 2.66 -0.62 3.55
CA TRP A 49 3.30 -1.59 4.42
C TRP A 49 4.76 -1.21 4.61
N LYS A 50 5.28 -1.48 5.80
CA LYS A 50 6.65 -1.15 6.17
C LYS A 50 7.69 -2.03 5.46
N THR A 51 7.38 -3.32 5.31
CA THR A 51 8.25 -4.31 4.67
C THR A 51 7.42 -5.27 3.82
N ILE A 52 8.07 -5.96 2.88
CA ILE A 52 7.40 -6.97 2.05
C ILE A 52 7.06 -8.22 2.88
N GLU A 53 7.88 -8.55 3.87
CA GLU A 53 7.69 -9.67 4.80
C GLU A 53 6.43 -9.47 5.65
N ASP A 54 6.21 -8.24 6.13
CA ASP A 54 5.01 -7.88 6.90
C ASP A 54 3.73 -8.02 6.04
N LEU A 55 3.77 -7.56 4.78
CA LEU A 55 2.66 -7.72 3.82
C LEU A 55 2.41 -9.20 3.50
N GLU A 56 3.46 -9.98 3.31
CA GLU A 56 3.37 -11.41 3.02
C GLU A 56 2.76 -12.19 4.19
N ALA A 57 3.20 -11.88 5.41
CA ALA A 57 2.64 -12.45 6.63
C ALA A 57 1.16 -12.09 6.79
N PHE A 58 0.78 -10.85 6.49
CA PHE A 58 -0.61 -10.41 6.48
C PHE A 58 -1.46 -11.16 5.44
N ALA A 59 -0.95 -11.34 4.21
CA ALA A 59 -1.67 -12.03 3.14
C ALA A 59 -1.99 -13.51 3.45
N ARG A 60 -1.25 -14.13 4.38
CA ARG A 60 -1.47 -15.50 4.87
C ARG A 60 -2.48 -15.60 6.01
N ARG A 61 -2.96 -14.48 6.56
CA ARG A 61 -3.91 -14.50 7.69
C ARG A 61 -5.26 -15.07 7.26
N PRO A 62 -5.99 -15.74 8.17
CA PRO A 62 -7.26 -16.40 7.82
C PRO A 62 -8.27 -15.50 7.11
N VAL A 63 -8.45 -14.26 7.58
CA VAL A 63 -9.41 -13.30 6.99
C VAL A 63 -9.08 -12.98 5.54
N HIS A 64 -7.79 -12.81 5.22
CA HIS A 64 -7.33 -12.54 3.86
C HIS A 64 -7.50 -13.76 2.96
N ILE A 65 -7.15 -14.95 3.46
CA ILE A 65 -7.33 -16.22 2.74
C ILE A 65 -8.80 -16.50 2.44
N ASP A 66 -9.71 -16.21 3.37
CA ASP A 66 -11.14 -16.41 3.17
C ASP A 66 -11.73 -15.43 2.14
N GLY A 67 -11.29 -14.16 2.17
CA GLY A 67 -11.61 -13.19 1.12
C GLY A 67 -11.10 -13.62 -0.25
N LEU A 68 -9.85 -14.10 -0.34
CA LEU A 68 -9.28 -14.63 -1.58
C LEU A 68 -10.05 -15.84 -2.12
N LYS A 69 -10.42 -16.80 -1.25
CA LYS A 69 -11.24 -17.97 -1.64
C LYS A 69 -12.60 -17.53 -2.17
N PHE A 70 -13.23 -16.55 -1.53
CA PHE A 70 -14.49 -15.99 -1.99
C PHE A 70 -14.34 -15.36 -3.38
N LEU A 71 -13.32 -14.50 -3.58
CA LEU A 71 -13.03 -13.86 -4.87
C LEU A 71 -12.77 -14.91 -5.95
N ALA A 72 -11.89 -15.88 -5.68
CA ALA A 72 -11.57 -16.96 -6.60
C ALA A 72 -12.82 -17.75 -7.01
N TYR A 73 -13.72 -18.04 -6.06
CA TYR A 73 -15.00 -18.67 -6.38
C TYR A 73 -15.86 -17.77 -7.28
N GLN A 74 -15.98 -16.47 -6.97
CA GLN A 74 -16.83 -15.57 -7.76
C GLN A 74 -16.38 -15.48 -9.22
N ILE A 75 -15.07 -15.35 -9.47
CA ILE A 75 -14.55 -15.15 -10.83
C ILE A 75 -14.41 -16.45 -11.65
N THR A 76 -14.55 -17.64 -11.03
CA THR A 76 -14.37 -18.92 -11.73
C THR A 76 -15.61 -19.82 -11.74
N LYS A 77 -16.41 -19.81 -10.67
CA LYS A 77 -17.45 -20.82 -10.42
C LYS A 77 -18.83 -20.26 -10.10
N SER A 78 -18.98 -18.94 -9.95
CA SER A 78 -20.30 -18.35 -9.73
C SER A 78 -21.17 -18.42 -10.97
N ASP A 79 -22.46 -18.11 -10.80
CA ASP A 79 -23.40 -18.03 -11.92
C ASP A 79 -23.11 -16.84 -12.86
N LYS A 80 -22.23 -15.91 -12.45
CA LYS A 80 -21.89 -14.69 -13.20
C LYS A 80 -20.40 -14.34 -13.07
N PRO A 81 -19.49 -15.20 -13.56
CA PRO A 81 -18.05 -15.02 -13.36
C PRO A 81 -17.47 -13.79 -14.08
N HIS A 82 -18.17 -13.26 -15.08
CA HIS A 82 -17.77 -12.08 -15.85
C HIS A 82 -18.26 -10.74 -15.26
N ASP A 83 -19.10 -10.77 -14.22
CA ASP A 83 -19.62 -9.55 -13.58
C ASP A 83 -18.58 -8.91 -12.64
N LEU A 84 -17.48 -9.61 -12.32
CA LEU A 84 -16.46 -9.15 -11.38
C LEU A 84 -15.05 -9.30 -12.00
N GLY A 85 -14.33 -8.19 -12.07
CA GLY A 85 -12.88 -8.17 -12.32
C GLY A 85 -12.12 -7.96 -11.01
N VAL A 86 -10.93 -8.56 -10.90
CA VAL A 86 -10.02 -8.36 -9.77
C VAL A 86 -8.64 -8.03 -10.31
N LEU A 87 -8.06 -6.94 -9.81
CA LEU A 87 -6.68 -6.53 -10.06
C LEU A 87 -5.97 -6.40 -8.71
N HIS A 88 -4.70 -6.75 -8.67
CA HIS A 88 -3.87 -6.61 -7.48
C HIS A 88 -2.41 -6.41 -7.89
N GLU A 89 -1.84 -5.28 -7.49
CA GLU A 89 -0.47 -4.90 -7.81
C GLU A 89 0.28 -4.64 -6.49
N VAL A 90 1.51 -5.15 -6.40
CA VAL A 90 2.39 -4.94 -5.25
C VAL A 90 3.66 -4.26 -5.74
N LEU A 91 3.95 -3.09 -5.17
CA LEU A 91 5.12 -2.28 -5.52
C LEU A 91 6.03 -2.18 -4.30
N LEU A 92 7.30 -2.53 -4.48
CA LEU A 92 8.34 -2.33 -3.47
C LEU A 92 9.14 -1.07 -3.82
N CYS A 93 9.12 -0.09 -2.93
CA CYS A 93 9.90 1.13 -3.08
C CYS A 93 10.93 1.25 -1.95
N PRO A 94 12.24 1.12 -2.22
CA PRO A 94 13.25 1.24 -1.19
C PRO A 94 13.30 2.66 -0.60
N ALA A 95 13.77 2.77 0.65
CA ALA A 95 14.02 4.08 1.27
C ALA A 95 14.91 4.96 0.36
N GLY A 96 14.51 6.22 0.15
CA GLY A 96 15.20 7.13 -0.77
C GLY A 96 14.62 7.20 -2.19
N HIS A 97 13.63 6.37 -2.54
CA HIS A 97 13.10 6.25 -3.91
C HIS A 97 11.64 6.68 -4.06
N TRP A 98 11.13 7.37 -3.05
CA TRP A 98 9.77 7.90 -3.06
C TRP A 98 9.76 9.32 -2.51
N GLU A 99 8.90 10.15 -3.07
CA GLU A 99 8.52 11.44 -2.50
C GLU A 99 7.00 11.60 -2.54
N GLY A 100 6.45 12.28 -1.54
CA GLY A 100 5.06 12.72 -1.51
C GLY A 100 5.00 14.23 -1.39
N ILE A 101 4.39 14.91 -2.37
CA ILE A 101 4.20 16.36 -2.35
C ILE A 101 2.70 16.63 -2.26
N TYR A 102 2.31 17.32 -1.19
CA TYR A 102 0.91 17.62 -0.89
C TYR A 102 0.77 19.14 -0.75
N SER A 103 -0.13 19.74 -1.53
CA SER A 103 -0.42 21.17 -1.46
C SER A 103 -1.92 21.39 -1.51
N ASN A 104 -2.48 22.01 -0.47
CA ASN A 104 -3.90 22.33 -0.36
C ASN A 104 -4.85 21.13 -0.54
N VAL A 105 -4.48 19.97 0.02
CA VAL A 105 -5.28 18.75 0.01
C VAL A 105 -5.40 18.18 1.42
N GLN A 106 -6.46 17.44 1.68
CA GLN A 106 -6.56 16.64 2.91
C GLN A 106 -5.45 15.57 2.94
N PRO A 107 -4.98 15.16 4.13
CA PRO A 107 -4.05 14.05 4.26
C PRO A 107 -4.53 12.82 3.47
N TRP A 108 -3.74 12.41 2.48
CA TRP A 108 -4.08 11.32 1.57
C TRP A 108 -2.84 10.54 1.17
N GLY A 109 -2.98 9.25 0.84
CA GLY A 109 -1.85 8.37 0.53
C GLY A 109 -0.80 8.38 1.65
N LEU A 110 0.48 8.55 1.29
CA LEU A 110 1.60 8.64 2.23
C LEU A 110 1.41 9.73 3.31
N GLY A 111 0.73 10.83 2.99
CA GLY A 111 0.42 11.91 3.93
C GLY A 111 -0.63 11.55 5.00
N GLY A 112 -1.36 10.44 4.84
CA GLY A 112 -2.33 9.95 5.83
C GLY A 112 -1.80 8.83 6.72
N LEU A 113 -0.59 8.34 6.47
CA LEU A 113 -0.04 7.17 7.14
C LEU A 113 0.38 7.47 8.57
N GLN A 114 0.37 6.44 9.40
CA GLN A 114 0.85 6.51 10.76
C GLN A 114 1.74 5.32 11.07
N TRP A 115 2.72 5.54 11.95
CA TRP A 115 3.66 4.49 12.35
C TRP A 115 3.68 4.36 13.88
N PRO A 116 3.89 3.14 14.40
CA PRO A 116 3.94 2.90 15.83
C PRO A 116 5.15 3.61 16.44
N MET A 117 4.91 4.36 17.51
CA MET A 117 5.96 5.09 18.21
C MET A 117 6.53 4.26 19.37
N PRO A 118 7.86 4.30 19.59
CA PRO A 118 8.46 3.66 20.75
C PRO A 118 7.87 4.16 22.08
N LYS A 119 7.95 3.32 23.12
CA LYS A 119 7.61 3.67 24.51
C LYS A 119 6.14 4.09 24.69
N ASN A 120 5.22 3.37 24.04
CA ASN A 120 3.77 3.53 24.22
C ASN A 120 3.23 4.92 23.85
N ARG A 121 3.90 5.63 22.95
CA ARG A 121 3.48 6.96 22.47
C ARG A 121 2.39 6.91 21.40
N GLY A 122 1.72 5.76 21.23
CA GLY A 122 0.69 5.55 20.22
C GLY A 122 1.25 5.54 18.80
N PHE A 123 0.48 6.07 17.85
CA PHE A 123 0.87 6.20 16.45
C PHE A 123 1.12 7.67 16.11
N GLN A 124 2.08 7.94 15.24
CA GLN A 124 2.37 9.31 14.78
C GLN A 124 2.22 9.40 13.26
N GLY A 125 1.50 10.45 12.82
CA GLY A 125 1.29 10.80 11.40
C GLY A 125 2.42 11.65 10.83
N PRO A 126 2.42 11.94 9.51
CA PRO A 126 3.64 12.16 8.74
C PRO A 126 4.54 13.25 9.32
N PHE A 127 5.86 13.02 9.23
CA PHE A 127 6.84 14.07 9.50
C PHE A 127 6.71 15.17 8.44
N ILE A 128 6.56 16.41 8.89
CA ILE A 128 6.51 17.58 8.02
C ILE A 128 7.92 18.19 7.97
N GLU A 129 8.60 18.03 6.84
CA GLU A 129 9.86 18.74 6.58
C GLU A 129 9.57 20.22 6.25
N ARG A 130 10.35 21.13 6.83
CA ARG A 130 10.21 22.58 6.65
C ARG A 130 11.49 23.27 6.21
N ASP A 131 12.63 22.57 6.18
CA ASP A 131 13.91 23.13 5.73
C ASP A 131 13.89 23.39 4.21
N PRO A 132 13.96 24.66 3.77
CA PRO A 132 13.98 24.99 2.35
C PRO A 132 15.13 24.31 1.59
N LYS A 133 16.28 24.04 2.24
CA LYS A 133 17.42 23.37 1.59
C LYS A 133 17.10 21.95 1.19
N ILE A 134 16.26 21.27 1.97
CA ILE A 134 15.81 19.90 1.72
C ILE A 134 14.65 19.92 0.70
N LEU A 135 13.73 20.87 0.86
CA LEU A 135 12.51 20.96 0.04
C LEU A 135 12.76 21.42 -1.41
N ASN A 136 13.83 22.19 -1.66
CA ASN A 136 14.11 22.81 -2.97
C ASN A 136 14.50 21.81 -4.08
N GLY A 137 14.70 20.53 -3.79
CA GLY A 137 15.02 19.51 -4.80
C GLY A 137 14.47 18.12 -4.47
N MET A 138 14.07 17.38 -5.52
CA MET A 138 13.55 16.01 -5.41
C MET A 138 14.46 15.09 -4.60
N TRP A 139 15.76 15.10 -4.89
CA TRP A 139 16.75 14.29 -4.17
C TRP A 139 16.83 14.60 -2.68
N GLY A 140 16.69 15.88 -2.31
CA GLY A 140 16.62 16.31 -0.92
C GLY A 140 15.35 15.78 -0.23
N ARG A 141 14.20 15.91 -0.88
CA ARG A 141 12.90 15.46 -0.35
C ARG A 141 12.81 13.95 -0.17
N MET A 142 13.42 13.17 -1.06
CA MET A 142 13.51 11.72 -0.88
C MET A 142 14.47 11.32 0.26
N GLY A 143 15.21 12.27 0.84
CA GLY A 143 16.22 11.99 1.87
C GLY A 143 17.44 11.26 1.32
N ASN A 144 17.62 11.26 0.00
CA ASN A 144 18.63 10.47 -0.67
C ASN A 144 19.99 11.18 -0.56
N LYS A 145 20.83 10.73 0.39
CA LYS A 145 22.25 11.10 0.44
C LYS A 145 23.08 10.34 -0.61
N LEU A 146 22.50 9.29 -1.19
CA LEU A 146 23.13 8.44 -2.20
C LEU A 146 22.88 9.05 -3.58
N LYS A 147 23.94 9.26 -4.36
CA LYS A 147 23.78 9.53 -5.80
C LYS A 147 23.20 8.27 -6.45
N GLN A 148 22.36 8.41 -7.47
CA GLN A 148 21.70 7.32 -8.21
C GLN A 148 22.56 6.05 -8.39
N ALA A 149 23.88 6.18 -8.60
CA ALA A 149 24.80 5.04 -8.69
C ALA A 149 24.81 4.05 -7.51
N GLU A 150 24.65 4.51 -6.26
CA GLU A 150 24.59 3.60 -5.09
C GLU A 150 23.22 2.95 -4.93
N VAL A 151 22.17 3.61 -5.43
CA VAL A 151 20.83 3.05 -5.54
C VAL A 151 20.85 1.89 -6.51
N ASP A 152 21.39 2.12 -7.71
CA ASP A 152 21.47 1.12 -8.77
C ASP A 152 22.23 -0.12 -8.28
N LYS A 153 23.30 0.08 -7.50
CA LYS A 153 24.05 -1.02 -6.86
C LYS A 153 23.19 -1.81 -5.87
N LYS A 154 22.43 -1.16 -4.99
CA LYS A 154 21.58 -1.85 -4.00
C LYS A 154 20.38 -2.55 -4.66
N MET A 155 19.85 -1.98 -5.73
CA MET A 155 18.78 -2.63 -6.51
C MET A 155 19.29 -3.89 -7.19
N ALA A 156 20.51 -3.87 -7.73
CA ALA A 156 21.18 -5.06 -8.27
C ALA A 156 21.48 -6.13 -7.21
N GLU A 157 21.64 -5.74 -5.94
CA GLU A 157 21.79 -6.68 -4.81
C GLU A 157 20.45 -7.29 -4.37
N LEU A 158 19.32 -6.57 -4.54
CA LEU A 158 17.97 -7.00 -4.17
C LEU A 158 17.30 -7.85 -5.25
N ILE A 159 17.67 -7.66 -6.52
CA ILE A 159 17.22 -8.45 -7.66
C ILE A 159 18.49 -8.80 -8.46
N PRO A 160 19.13 -9.95 -8.18
CA PRO A 160 20.24 -10.43 -9.01
C PRO A 160 19.78 -10.49 -10.47
N GLU A 161 20.64 -10.12 -11.42
CA GLU A 161 20.34 -10.17 -12.87
C GLU A 161 19.82 -11.55 -13.33
N GLU A 162 20.14 -12.59 -12.57
CA GLU A 162 19.71 -13.98 -12.74
C GLU A 162 18.18 -14.17 -12.62
N ASP A 163 17.51 -13.29 -11.87
CA ASP A 163 16.06 -13.33 -11.59
C ASP A 163 15.24 -12.39 -12.51
N LEU A 164 15.89 -11.69 -13.44
CA LEU A 164 15.27 -10.75 -14.39
C LEU A 164 14.95 -11.38 -15.76
N ALA A 165 15.07 -12.71 -15.90
CA ALA A 165 14.85 -13.45 -17.15
C ALA A 165 13.45 -14.07 -17.26
#